data_AF-A0A552U8V2-F1
#
_entry.id   AF-A0A552U8V2-F1
#
_cell.length_a   1.000
_cell.length_b   1.000
_cell.length_c   1.000
_cell.angle_alpha   90.00
_cell.angle_beta   90.00
_cell.angle_gamma   90.00
#
_symmetry.space_group_name_H-M   'P 1'
#
loop_
_entity.id
_entity.type
_entity.pdbx_description
1 polymer ?
#
loop_
_entity_poly.entity_id
_entity_poly.type
_entity_poly.pdbx_seq_one_letter_code
_entity_poly.pdbx_strand_id
1 'polypeptide(L)'
;MRLLLTLFAAGLATASHAQRVDDSAAPGLYRDGPQVLTPAPPPPPPGVVAAGNFRAVYGRVGRPRMLVFWNRTFSDEVTSNYRDNLRAEATTSSSASGATVARRGWNSASVGSAAESSSRSTLDVSTGTDRVDQGRYNPLGEDVDFAVEAAFAETLAANGARLIDRSLAMRTARGARGAGSRPNMQAIETEAATSRADLLVEVLQTPAPGTPTGASFKVTVKDIRQARVLAAFTTSGRQPYVKPPLVAGPGGFVRAAAPGTSPSGVGREIANQTMAALARSLR
;
A
#
# COMPACT_ATOMS: atom_id res chain seq x y z
N MET A 1 -60.18 87.00 -14.15
CA MET A 1 -61.56 86.54 -14.35
C MET A 1 -61.55 85.46 -15.42
N ARG A 2 -61.77 84.17 -15.05
CA ARG A 2 -61.93 82.97 -15.94
C ARG A 2 -60.71 82.64 -16.84
N LEU A 3 -60.34 81.40 -17.16
CA LEU A 3 -60.73 80.04 -16.77
C LEU A 3 -59.56 79.11 -17.22
N LEU A 4 -59.46 77.95 -16.55
CA LEU A 4 -58.77 76.70 -16.90
C LEU A 4 -58.30 76.47 -18.36
N LEU A 5 -57.12 75.87 -18.52
CA LEU A 5 -57.04 74.45 -18.93
C LEU A 5 -55.68 73.81 -18.57
N THR A 6 -55.80 72.65 -17.94
CA THR A 6 -54.82 71.68 -17.46
C THR A 6 -54.30 70.74 -18.55
N LEU A 7 -53.02 70.36 -18.50
CA LEU A 7 -52.58 68.96 -18.65
C LEU A 7 -51.14 68.80 -18.12
N PHE A 8 -50.97 67.95 -17.11
CA PHE A 8 -49.69 67.62 -16.47
C PHE A 8 -49.44 66.12 -16.67
N ALA A 9 -48.34 65.75 -17.34
CA ALA A 9 -47.92 64.37 -17.50
C ALA A 9 -46.77 64.09 -16.52
N ALA A 10 -47.03 63.29 -15.48
CA ALA A 10 -46.03 62.80 -14.56
C ALA A 10 -45.83 61.29 -14.80
N GLY A 11 -44.59 60.89 -15.08
CA GLY A 11 -44.20 59.51 -15.33
C GLY A 11 -44.26 58.66 -14.05
N LEU A 12 -44.88 57.48 -14.16
CA LEU A 12 -44.82 56.43 -13.16
C LEU A 12 -43.51 55.64 -13.30
N ALA A 13 -42.80 55.50 -12.19
CA ALA A 13 -41.88 54.39 -11.95
C ALA A 13 -42.46 53.58 -10.79
N THR A 14 -42.86 52.33 -11.04
CA THR A 14 -43.18 51.37 -9.97
C THR A 14 -42.64 49.99 -10.33
N ALA A 15 -41.97 49.41 -9.34
CA ALA A 15 -41.21 48.17 -9.37
C ALA A 15 -42.07 46.94 -9.71
N SER A 16 -41.49 46.04 -10.51
CA SER A 16 -42.04 44.73 -10.81
C SER A 16 -41.85 43.80 -9.62
N HIS A 17 -42.91 43.55 -8.85
CA HIS A 17 -42.98 42.39 -7.97
C HIS A 17 -43.27 41.14 -8.80
N ALA A 18 -42.35 40.17 -8.75
CA ALA A 18 -42.53 38.85 -9.31
C ALA A 18 -43.68 38.13 -8.59
N GLN A 19 -44.82 37.98 -9.27
CA GLN A 19 -45.87 37.07 -8.83
C GLN A 19 -45.47 35.64 -9.15
N ARG A 20 -45.38 34.86 -8.08
CA ARG A 20 -45.34 33.40 -8.04
C ARG A 20 -46.59 32.88 -8.78
N VAL A 21 -46.42 32.09 -9.83
CA VAL A 21 -47.52 31.36 -10.44
C VAL A 21 -47.60 30.01 -9.74
N ASP A 22 -48.69 29.82 -9.01
CA ASP A 22 -49.10 28.53 -8.45
C ASP A 22 -49.59 27.63 -9.60
N ASP A 23 -48.80 26.63 -9.99
CA ASP A 23 -49.25 25.56 -10.89
C ASP A 23 -50.06 24.53 -10.10
N SER A 24 -51.32 24.87 -9.80
CA SER A 24 -52.35 23.90 -9.42
C SER A 24 -53.20 23.55 -10.65
N ALA A 25 -52.73 22.59 -11.45
CA ALA A 25 -53.51 21.99 -12.53
C ALA A 25 -53.99 20.58 -12.12
N ALA A 26 -55.30 20.36 -12.23
CA ALA A 26 -55.97 19.09 -11.95
C ALA A 26 -55.50 17.94 -12.87
N PRO A 27 -55.67 16.67 -12.44
CA PRO A 27 -54.91 15.54 -12.97
C PRO A 27 -55.56 14.94 -14.23
N GLY A 28 -54.71 14.59 -15.19
CA GLY A 28 -55.05 13.67 -16.28
C GLY A 28 -55.39 14.37 -17.59
N LEU A 29 -54.41 14.43 -18.49
CA LEU A 29 -54.56 14.37 -19.96
C LEU A 29 -53.23 14.52 -20.72
N TYR A 30 -52.10 14.69 -20.03
CA TYR A 30 -50.77 14.44 -20.59
C TYR A 30 -50.32 13.04 -20.19
N ARG A 31 -50.12 12.16 -21.18
CA ARG A 31 -49.29 10.97 -20.96
C ARG A 31 -47.86 11.46 -20.92
N ASP A 32 -47.26 11.46 -19.73
CA ASP A 32 -45.86 11.81 -19.47
C ASP A 32 -44.91 10.97 -20.33
N GLY A 33 -44.56 11.50 -21.52
CA GLY A 33 -43.54 10.96 -22.41
C GLY A 33 -43.73 9.48 -22.82
N PRO A 34 -42.83 8.95 -23.67
CA PRO A 34 -42.69 7.50 -23.76
C PRO A 34 -42.24 6.98 -22.39
N GLN A 35 -42.88 5.92 -21.87
CA GLN A 35 -42.35 5.16 -20.75
C GLN A 35 -40.96 4.64 -21.14
N VAL A 36 -39.91 5.33 -20.68
CA VAL A 36 -38.56 4.83 -20.82
C VAL A 36 -38.46 3.66 -19.85
N LEU A 37 -38.35 2.44 -20.37
CA LEU A 37 -38.01 1.27 -19.57
C LEU A 37 -36.72 1.60 -18.83
N THR A 38 -36.83 1.90 -17.54
CA THR A 38 -35.65 2.12 -16.70
C THR A 38 -34.94 0.77 -16.63
N PRO A 39 -33.70 0.66 -17.11
CA PRO A 39 -32.99 -0.61 -17.06
C PRO A 39 -32.94 -1.10 -15.62
N ALA A 40 -33.12 -2.40 -15.41
CA ALA A 40 -32.92 -3.00 -14.09
C ALA A 40 -31.51 -2.61 -13.58
N PRO A 41 -31.37 -2.24 -12.29
CA PRO A 41 -30.06 -1.89 -11.75
C PRO A 41 -29.10 -3.06 -11.98
N PRO A 42 -27.85 -2.79 -12.39
CA PRO A 42 -26.89 -3.85 -12.64
C PRO A 42 -26.67 -4.66 -11.36
N PRO A 43 -26.42 -5.98 -11.48
CA PRO A 43 -26.08 -6.78 -10.32
C PRO A 43 -24.85 -6.20 -9.62
N PRO A 44 -24.77 -6.30 -8.29
CA PRO A 44 -23.62 -5.79 -7.55
C PRO A 44 -22.33 -6.48 -8.03
N PRO A 45 -21.20 -5.77 -8.06
CA PRO A 45 -19.92 -6.37 -8.43
C PRO A 45 -19.59 -7.56 -7.50
N PRO A 46 -18.91 -8.62 -8.01
CA PRO A 46 -18.56 -9.79 -7.20
C PRO A 46 -17.83 -9.46 -5.88
N GLY A 47 -16.97 -8.44 -5.89
CA GLY A 47 -16.26 -7.96 -4.70
C GLY A 47 -17.19 -7.46 -3.60
N VAL A 48 -18.31 -6.81 -3.95
CA VAL A 48 -19.29 -6.31 -2.98
C VAL A 48 -20.04 -7.47 -2.32
N VAL A 49 -20.40 -8.50 -3.11
CA VAL A 49 -21.03 -9.71 -2.60
C VAL A 49 -20.08 -10.48 -1.67
N ALA A 50 -18.81 -10.62 -2.07
CA ALA A 50 -17.78 -11.26 -1.25
C ALA A 50 -17.58 -10.54 0.09
N ALA A 51 -17.48 -9.20 0.06
CA ALA A 51 -17.36 -8.36 1.24
C ALA A 51 -18.56 -8.50 2.21
N GLY A 52 -19.79 -8.48 1.69
CA GLY A 52 -21.01 -8.65 2.49
C GLY A 52 -21.05 -10.02 3.19
N ASN A 53 -20.75 -11.09 2.45
CA ASN A 53 -20.67 -12.45 2.99
C ASN A 53 -19.58 -12.58 4.05
N PHE A 54 -18.40 -12.02 3.79
CA PHE A 54 -17.31 -11.99 4.74
C PHE A 54 -17.72 -11.27 6.03
N ARG A 55 -18.27 -10.05 5.94
CA ARG A 55 -18.67 -9.28 7.13
C ARG A 55 -19.65 -10.06 8.00
N ALA A 56 -20.61 -10.77 7.38
CA ALA A 56 -21.57 -11.60 8.09
C ALA A 56 -20.93 -12.82 8.77
N VAL A 57 -20.09 -13.58 8.06
CA VAL A 57 -19.41 -14.76 8.62
C VAL A 57 -18.38 -14.37 9.67
N TYR A 58 -17.51 -13.42 9.36
CA TYR A 58 -16.48 -12.91 10.24
C TYR A 58 -17.05 -12.27 11.51
N GLY A 59 -18.21 -11.60 11.40
CA GLY A 59 -19.00 -11.12 12.53
C GLY A 59 -19.47 -12.26 13.46
N ARG A 60 -20.01 -13.34 12.88
CA ARG A 60 -20.50 -14.50 13.64
C ARG A 60 -19.41 -15.23 14.42
N VAL A 61 -18.19 -15.27 13.90
CA VAL A 61 -17.02 -15.88 14.59
C VAL A 61 -16.29 -14.91 15.53
N GLY A 62 -16.90 -13.79 15.89
CA GLY A 62 -16.36 -12.86 16.90
C GLY A 62 -15.28 -11.89 16.39
N ARG A 63 -15.12 -11.76 15.06
CA ARG A 63 -14.19 -10.82 14.40
C ARG A 63 -12.73 -11.01 14.89
N PRO A 64 -12.13 -12.19 14.66
CA PRO A 64 -10.78 -12.53 15.14
C PRO A 64 -9.72 -11.58 14.59
N ARG A 65 -8.81 -11.07 15.44
CA ARG A 65 -7.79 -10.08 15.05
C ARG A 65 -6.83 -10.66 14.02
N MET A 66 -6.46 -9.87 13.02
CA MET A 66 -5.68 -10.31 11.87
C MET A 66 -4.36 -9.56 11.80
N LEU A 67 -3.26 -10.30 11.73
CA LEU A 67 -1.93 -9.75 11.46
C LEU A 67 -1.55 -10.03 10.02
N VAL A 68 -1.14 -8.99 9.29
CA VAL A 68 -0.77 -9.09 7.88
C VAL A 68 0.75 -9.03 7.74
N PHE A 69 1.29 -9.99 7.00
CA PHE A 69 2.69 -10.07 6.60
C PHE A 69 2.75 -9.80 5.11
N TRP A 70 3.17 -8.58 4.77
CA TRP A 70 3.36 -8.16 3.39
C TRP A 70 4.77 -8.51 2.90
N ASN A 71 4.84 -9.17 1.74
CA ASN A 71 6.04 -9.70 1.08
C ASN A 71 6.98 -10.51 2.01
N ARG A 72 6.42 -11.16 3.03
CA ARG A 72 7.16 -11.91 4.05
C ARG A 72 6.41 -13.14 4.50
N THR A 73 7.14 -14.19 4.85
CA THR A 73 6.58 -15.34 5.57
C THR A 73 6.82 -15.21 7.06
N PHE A 74 5.90 -15.74 7.85
CA PHE A 74 6.20 -16.07 9.23
C PHE A 74 7.20 -17.24 9.23
N SER A 75 8.37 -17.00 9.80
CA SER A 75 9.44 -18.01 9.85
C SER A 75 9.06 -19.15 10.79
N ASP A 76 9.45 -20.36 10.43
CA ASP A 76 9.43 -21.55 11.26
C ASP A 76 10.66 -21.64 12.18
N GLU A 77 11.65 -20.78 12.00
CA GLU A 77 12.83 -20.71 12.84
C GLU A 77 12.49 -20.05 14.19
N VAL A 78 12.99 -20.65 15.28
CA VAL A 78 12.80 -20.13 16.65
C VAL A 78 13.92 -19.16 17.05
N THR A 79 15.01 -19.08 16.28
CA THR A 79 16.25 -18.35 16.64
C THR A 79 16.69 -17.40 15.54
N SER A 80 17.15 -16.21 15.91
CA SER A 80 17.76 -15.25 14.98
C SER A 80 19.18 -15.63 14.59
N ASN A 81 19.44 -15.66 13.28
CA ASN A 81 20.78 -15.74 12.73
C ASN A 81 21.39 -14.34 12.58
N TYR A 82 22.51 -14.12 13.26
CA TYR A 82 23.28 -12.88 13.23
C TYR A 82 24.62 -13.12 12.52
N ARG A 83 25.00 -12.18 11.64
CA ARG A 83 26.33 -12.14 11.04
C ARG A 83 27.08 -10.97 11.67
N ASP A 84 28.22 -11.28 12.28
CA ASP A 84 29.15 -10.24 12.74
C ASP A 84 29.93 -9.75 11.51
N ASN A 85 29.81 -8.45 11.21
CA ASN A 85 30.49 -7.77 10.12
C ASN A 85 31.59 -6.88 10.70
N LEU A 86 32.83 -7.20 10.38
CA LEU A 86 33.99 -6.38 10.70
C LEU A 86 34.33 -5.52 9.48
N ARG A 87 34.15 -4.20 9.58
CA ARG A 87 34.62 -3.26 8.56
C ARG A 87 35.80 -2.49 9.13
N ALA A 88 36.96 -2.68 8.52
CA ALA A 88 38.19 -1.97 8.85
C ALA A 88 38.52 -1.05 7.69
N GLU A 89 38.52 0.26 7.93
CA GLU A 89 38.90 1.28 6.97
C GLU A 89 40.24 1.87 7.39
N ALA A 90 41.24 1.76 6.53
CA ALA A 90 42.60 2.23 6.80
C ALA A 90 42.89 3.44 5.90
N THR A 91 43.01 4.62 6.51
CA THR A 91 43.41 5.84 5.79
C THR A 91 44.89 6.08 6.00
N THR A 92 45.65 6.12 4.90
CA THR A 92 47.10 6.41 4.92
C THR A 92 47.35 7.72 4.18
N SER A 93 47.88 8.73 4.87
CA SER A 93 48.34 9.98 4.25
C SER A 93 49.86 10.07 4.34
N SER A 94 50.55 10.25 3.21
CA SER A 94 51.99 10.51 3.14
C SER A 94 52.25 11.88 2.51
N SER A 95 53.19 12.63 3.08
CA SER A 95 53.65 13.92 2.55
C SER A 95 55.17 13.89 2.47
N ALA A 96 55.72 13.98 1.26
CA ALA A 96 57.15 14.02 1.00
C ALA A 96 57.56 15.40 0.48
N SER A 97 58.47 16.08 1.18
CA SER A 97 59.10 17.32 0.72
C SER A 97 60.53 17.01 0.26
N GLY A 98 60.77 17.01 -1.06
CA GLY A 98 62.08 16.68 -1.64
C GLY A 98 62.92 17.93 -1.93
N ALA A 99 64.10 18.05 -1.32
CA ALA A 99 65.14 18.98 -1.73
C ALA A 99 66.18 18.24 -2.61
N THR A 100 66.40 18.70 -3.84
CA THR A 100 67.37 18.13 -4.78
C THR A 100 68.69 18.90 -4.71
N VAL A 101 69.80 18.20 -4.41
CA VAL A 101 71.16 18.73 -4.58
C VAL A 101 71.87 17.89 -5.64
N ALA A 102 72.18 18.52 -6.78
CA ALA A 102 72.91 17.90 -7.87
C ALA A 102 74.42 17.97 -7.63
N ARG A 103 75.15 16.87 -7.88
CA ARG A 103 76.57 16.97 -8.22
C ARG A 103 77.06 15.85 -9.15
N ARG A 104 77.81 16.30 -10.16
CA ARG A 104 78.45 15.57 -11.26
C ARG A 104 79.91 15.27 -10.89
N GLY A 105 80.37 14.04 -11.07
CA GLY A 105 81.80 13.69 -10.97
C GLY A 105 82.04 12.21 -10.68
N TRP A 106 82.86 11.56 -11.52
CA TRP A 106 83.19 10.14 -11.47
C TRP A 106 84.02 9.75 -10.24
N ASN A 107 83.76 8.53 -9.76
CA ASN A 107 84.44 7.75 -8.72
C ASN A 107 83.96 7.91 -7.26
N SER A 108 83.14 6.91 -6.88
CA SER A 108 82.91 6.33 -5.55
C SER A 108 82.56 7.24 -4.38
N ALA A 109 81.26 7.31 -4.06
CA ALA A 109 80.74 7.26 -2.70
C ALA A 109 79.25 6.89 -2.75
N SER A 110 78.87 5.76 -2.14
CA SER A 110 77.47 5.44 -1.84
C SER A 110 76.97 6.40 -0.77
N VAL A 111 76.19 7.40 -1.18
CA VAL A 111 75.47 8.30 -0.26
C VAL A 111 74.03 7.78 -0.16
N GLY A 112 73.72 7.09 0.93
CA GLY A 112 72.35 6.75 1.29
C GLY A 112 71.62 8.00 1.75
N SER A 113 70.67 8.48 0.95
CA SER A 113 69.70 9.50 1.38
C SER A 113 68.67 8.83 2.30
N ALA A 114 68.73 9.11 3.60
CA ALA A 114 67.67 8.77 4.53
C ALA A 114 66.50 9.75 4.31
N ALA A 115 65.55 9.37 3.46
CA ALA A 115 64.24 9.98 3.44
C ALA A 115 63.43 9.43 4.61
N GLU A 116 63.33 10.19 5.70
CA GLU A 116 62.44 9.88 6.82
C GLU A 116 60.99 10.12 6.39
N SER A 117 60.37 9.08 5.82
CA SER A 117 58.93 9.06 5.56
C SER A 117 58.19 8.75 6.87
N SER A 118 57.61 9.76 7.51
CA SER A 118 56.66 9.54 8.60
C SER A 118 55.28 9.23 8.00
N SER A 119 54.90 7.96 8.02
CA SER A 119 53.56 7.50 7.61
C SER A 119 52.66 7.43 8.84
N ARG A 120 51.57 8.20 8.86
CA ARG A 120 50.53 8.08 9.88
C ARG A 120 49.37 7.26 9.29
N SER A 121 49.11 6.11 9.88
CA SER A 121 47.99 5.23 9.53
C SER A 121 46.93 5.33 10.63
N THR A 122 45.71 5.72 10.25
CA THR A 122 44.55 5.66 11.15
C THR A 122 43.69 4.50 10.71
N LEU A 123 43.47 3.56 11.63
CA LEU A 123 42.63 2.38 11.43
C LEU A 123 41.31 2.59 12.18
N ASP A 124 40.23 2.81 11.43
CA ASP A 124 38.88 2.81 11.98
C ASP A 124 38.30 1.40 11.86
N VAL A 125 38.08 0.74 12.99
CA VAL A 125 37.44 -0.57 13.07
C VAL A 125 36.01 -0.37 13.54
N SER A 126 35.04 -0.53 12.64
CA SER A 126 33.63 -0.59 13.00
C SER A 126 33.17 -2.04 13.02
N THR A 127 32.72 -2.51 14.18
CA THR A 127 32.08 -3.82 14.35
C THR A 127 30.58 -3.62 14.29
N GLY A 128 29.94 -4.14 13.25
CA GLY A 128 28.49 -4.19 13.12
C GLY A 128 28.00 -5.63 13.29
N THR A 129 26.80 -5.82 13.81
CA THR A 129 26.12 -7.12 13.75
C THR A 129 24.90 -6.94 12.87
N ASP A 130 24.93 -7.53 11.68
CA ASP A 130 23.81 -7.49 10.75
C ASP A 130 23.01 -8.79 10.84
N ARG A 131 21.69 -8.69 10.94
CA ARG A 131 20.84 -9.87 10.80
C ARG A 131 20.95 -10.36 9.36
N VAL A 132 21.09 -11.67 9.17
CA VAL A 132 20.89 -12.27 7.84
C VAL A 132 19.39 -12.23 7.57
N ASP A 133 18.91 -11.09 7.07
CA ASP A 133 17.60 -11.06 6.44
C ASP A 133 17.77 -11.73 5.09
N GLN A 134 17.04 -12.81 4.84
CA GLN A 134 16.88 -13.32 3.48
C GLN A 134 16.06 -12.28 2.74
N GLY A 135 16.72 -11.21 2.28
CA GLY A 135 16.11 -10.11 1.54
C GLY A 135 15.34 -10.72 0.38
N ARG A 136 14.01 -10.76 0.51
CA ARG A 136 13.18 -11.28 -0.56
C ARG A 136 13.15 -10.23 -1.65
N TYR A 137 13.47 -10.67 -2.85
CA TYR A 137 13.34 -9.87 -4.06
C TYR A 137 11.91 -9.33 -4.16
N ASN A 138 11.76 -8.00 -4.21
CA ASN A 138 10.50 -7.35 -4.50
C ASN A 138 10.38 -7.19 -6.03
N PRO A 139 9.46 -7.92 -6.69
CA PRO A 139 9.27 -7.78 -8.14
C PRO A 139 8.59 -6.47 -8.53
N LEU A 140 7.98 -5.75 -7.59
CA LEU A 140 7.29 -4.50 -7.83
C LEU A 140 8.20 -3.30 -7.56
N GLY A 141 7.98 -2.21 -8.29
CA GLY A 141 8.49 -0.90 -7.90
C GLY A 141 7.87 -0.48 -6.56
N GLU A 142 8.62 0.27 -5.75
CA GLU A 142 8.23 0.66 -4.39
C GLU A 142 6.87 1.39 -4.34
N ASP A 143 6.63 2.28 -5.30
CA ASP A 143 5.38 3.02 -5.45
C ASP A 143 4.18 2.10 -5.72
N VAL A 144 4.35 1.12 -6.62
CA VAL A 144 3.35 0.12 -6.96
C VAL A 144 3.10 -0.79 -5.76
N ASP A 145 4.16 -1.22 -5.08
CA ASP A 145 4.08 -2.09 -3.90
C ASP A 145 3.27 -1.44 -2.79
N PHE A 146 3.60 -0.20 -2.42
CA PHE A 146 2.87 0.56 -1.41
C PHE A 146 1.40 0.79 -1.78
N ALA A 147 1.12 1.11 -3.04
CA ALA A 147 -0.25 1.31 -3.50
C ALA A 147 -1.09 0.02 -3.44
N VAL A 148 -0.48 -1.14 -3.71
CA VAL A 148 -1.15 -2.45 -3.60
C VAL A 148 -1.35 -2.81 -2.13
N GLU A 149 -0.33 -2.68 -1.28
CA GLU A 149 -0.40 -2.99 0.16
C GLU A 149 -1.45 -2.14 0.86
N ALA A 150 -1.42 -0.82 0.65
CA ALA A 150 -2.35 0.12 1.27
C ALA A 150 -3.79 -0.22 0.87
N ALA A 151 -4.06 -0.40 -0.43
CA ALA A 151 -5.40 -0.73 -0.90
C ALA A 151 -5.89 -2.09 -0.40
N PHE A 152 -5.00 -3.07 -0.24
CA PHE A 152 -5.32 -4.36 0.38
C PHE A 152 -5.77 -4.18 1.84
N ALA A 153 -4.97 -3.49 2.65
CA ALA A 153 -5.26 -3.26 4.06
C ALA A 153 -6.53 -2.42 4.26
N GLU A 154 -6.68 -1.31 3.52
CA GLU A 154 -7.85 -0.44 3.56
C GLU A 154 -9.13 -1.20 3.19
N THR A 155 -9.08 -2.04 2.15
CA THR A 155 -10.24 -2.81 1.71
C THR A 155 -10.67 -3.81 2.79
N LEU A 156 -9.73 -4.49 3.46
CA LEU A 156 -10.06 -5.38 4.58
C LEU A 156 -10.67 -4.61 5.76
N ALA A 157 -10.03 -3.49 6.15
CA ALA A 157 -10.48 -2.66 7.27
C ALA A 157 -11.87 -2.07 7.02
N ALA A 158 -12.13 -1.55 5.82
CA ALA A 158 -13.44 -1.00 5.41
C ALA A 158 -14.56 -2.05 5.51
N ASN A 159 -14.23 -3.34 5.37
CA ASN A 159 -15.17 -4.45 5.47
C ASN A 159 -15.20 -5.11 6.87
N GLY A 160 -14.63 -4.44 7.88
CA GLY A 160 -14.77 -4.80 9.28
C GLY A 160 -13.71 -5.74 9.84
N ALA A 161 -12.67 -6.07 9.05
CA ALA A 161 -11.50 -6.79 9.53
C ALA A 161 -10.77 -6.00 10.63
N ARG A 162 -10.31 -6.71 11.67
CA ARG A 162 -9.56 -6.08 12.77
C ARG A 162 -8.06 -6.28 12.53
N LEU A 163 -7.46 -5.36 11.78
CA LEU A 163 -6.05 -5.43 11.43
C LEU A 163 -5.16 -5.00 12.61
N ILE A 164 -4.08 -5.76 12.80
CA ILE A 164 -3.01 -5.45 13.75
C ILE A 164 -1.80 -4.99 12.95
N ASP A 165 -1.31 -3.80 13.28
CA ASP A 165 -0.05 -3.30 12.75
C ASP A 165 1.12 -4.12 13.32
N ARG A 166 1.88 -4.76 12.44
CA ARG A 166 3.04 -5.58 12.81
C ARG A 166 4.12 -4.75 13.49
N SER A 167 4.42 -3.55 12.99
CA SER A 167 5.46 -2.68 13.55
C SER A 167 5.13 -2.30 15.00
N LEU A 168 3.86 -1.99 15.27
CA LEU A 168 3.39 -1.71 16.63
C LEU A 168 3.37 -2.96 17.51
N ALA A 169 2.94 -4.11 16.96
CA ALA A 169 2.97 -5.38 17.69
C ALA A 169 4.39 -5.79 18.10
N MET A 170 5.36 -5.65 17.20
CA MET A 170 6.78 -5.91 17.45
C MET A 170 7.37 -4.92 18.46
N ARG A 171 7.08 -3.62 18.31
CA ARG A 171 7.61 -2.57 19.20
C ARG A 171 7.17 -2.78 20.65
N THR A 172 5.90 -3.13 20.85
CA THR A 172 5.34 -3.38 22.17
C THR A 172 5.78 -4.73 22.75
N ALA A 173 5.97 -5.76 21.93
CA ALA A 173 6.54 -7.04 22.39
C ALA A 173 8.01 -6.88 22.83
N ARG A 174 8.82 -6.11 22.09
CA ARG A 174 10.20 -5.79 22.46
C ARG A 174 10.29 -4.97 23.76
N GLY A 175 9.39 -4.00 23.94
CA GLY A 175 9.32 -3.19 25.15
C GLY A 175 9.12 -4.01 26.43
N ALA A 176 8.49 -5.18 26.34
CA ALA A 176 8.25 -6.07 27.48
C ALA A 176 9.49 -6.89 27.91
N ARG A 177 10.50 -7.08 27.05
CA ARG A 177 11.66 -7.98 27.33
C ARG A 177 12.97 -7.28 27.69
N GLY A 178 13.02 -5.96 27.74
CA GLY A 178 14.26 -5.22 28.02
C GLY A 178 15.31 -5.34 26.90
N ALA A 179 16.26 -4.39 26.86
CA ALA A 179 17.31 -4.34 25.84
C ALA A 179 18.46 -5.30 26.18
N GLY A 180 18.27 -6.60 25.98
CA GLY A 180 19.36 -7.58 26.03
C GLY A 180 20.31 -7.43 24.84
N SER A 181 21.57 -7.86 25.00
CA SER A 181 22.65 -7.63 24.02
C SER A 181 22.45 -8.29 22.64
N ARG A 182 21.54 -9.28 22.52
CA ARG A 182 21.12 -9.93 21.26
C ARG A 182 19.68 -10.43 21.36
N PRO A 183 18.64 -9.60 21.11
CA PRO A 183 17.26 -10.05 21.22
C PRO A 183 16.94 -11.11 20.17
N ASN A 184 16.31 -12.22 20.56
CA ASN A 184 15.83 -13.21 19.59
C ASN A 184 14.56 -12.66 18.91
N MET A 185 14.72 -12.12 17.71
CA MET A 185 13.66 -11.46 16.94
C MET A 185 12.55 -12.43 16.52
N GLN A 186 12.89 -13.69 16.20
CA GLN A 186 11.91 -14.73 15.87
C GLN A 186 11.03 -15.05 17.09
N ALA A 187 11.62 -15.12 18.28
CA ALA A 187 10.84 -15.28 19.51
C ALA A 187 9.93 -14.07 19.79
N ILE A 188 10.41 -12.84 19.55
CA ILE A 188 9.61 -11.62 19.68
C ILE A 188 8.48 -11.59 18.64
N GLU A 189 8.73 -12.00 17.41
CA GLU A 189 7.73 -12.07 16.34
C GLU A 189 6.67 -13.13 16.62
N THR A 190 7.09 -14.29 17.10
CA THR A 190 6.19 -15.36 17.52
C THR A 190 5.32 -14.91 18.68
N GLU A 191 5.88 -14.25 19.69
CA GLU A 191 5.12 -13.69 20.80
C GLU A 191 4.16 -12.58 20.34
N ALA A 192 4.63 -11.68 19.48
CA ALA A 192 3.81 -10.59 18.95
C ALA A 192 2.61 -11.14 18.17
N ALA A 193 2.82 -12.16 17.34
CA ALA A 193 1.77 -12.83 16.59
C ALA A 193 0.79 -13.57 17.51
N THR A 194 1.29 -14.44 18.39
CA THR A 194 0.44 -15.28 19.27
C THR A 194 -0.33 -14.49 20.33
N SER A 195 0.21 -13.38 20.85
CA SER A 195 -0.47 -12.56 21.86
C SER A 195 -1.51 -11.61 21.26
N ARG A 196 -1.31 -11.13 20.03
CA ARG A 196 -2.11 -10.03 19.46
C ARG A 196 -2.98 -10.40 18.28
N ALA A 197 -2.71 -11.51 17.64
CA ALA A 197 -3.45 -11.95 16.48
C ALA A 197 -4.09 -13.31 16.72
N ASP A 198 -5.25 -13.49 16.11
CA ASP A 198 -5.96 -14.76 16.05
C ASP A 198 -5.74 -15.40 14.68
N LEU A 199 -5.61 -14.56 13.64
CA LEU A 199 -5.30 -14.94 12.27
C LEU A 199 -4.00 -14.30 11.80
N LEU A 200 -3.22 -15.05 11.02
CA LEU A 200 -2.05 -14.57 10.29
C LEU A 200 -2.33 -14.63 8.79
N VAL A 201 -2.15 -13.52 8.09
CA VAL A 201 -2.25 -13.44 6.62
C VAL A 201 -0.88 -13.17 6.06
N GLU A 202 -0.37 -14.07 5.22
CA GLU A 202 0.87 -13.89 4.48
C GLU A 202 0.53 -13.59 3.03
N VAL A 203 1.05 -12.48 2.52
CA VAL A 203 0.94 -12.10 1.10
C VAL A 203 2.34 -12.05 0.52
N LEU A 204 2.64 -12.97 -0.38
CA LEU A 204 3.95 -13.10 -1.02
C LEU A 204 3.87 -12.75 -2.48
N GLN A 205 4.84 -11.98 -2.94
CA GLN A 205 4.91 -11.55 -4.33
C GLN A 205 5.91 -12.40 -5.09
N THR A 206 5.54 -12.77 -6.31
CA THR A 206 6.38 -13.53 -7.23
C THR A 206 6.36 -12.85 -8.60
N PRO A 207 7.51 -12.67 -9.27
CA PRO A 207 7.55 -12.15 -10.64
C PRO A 207 6.61 -12.95 -11.55
N ALA A 208 5.76 -12.25 -12.30
CA ALA A 208 4.81 -12.85 -13.23
C ALA A 208 4.59 -11.90 -14.43
N PRO A 209 5.47 -11.97 -15.46
CA PRO A 209 5.30 -11.16 -16.66
C PRO A 209 3.94 -11.48 -17.31
N GLY A 210 3.17 -10.45 -17.67
CA GLY A 210 1.81 -10.57 -18.21
C GLY A 210 0.67 -10.36 -17.22
N THR A 211 0.99 -10.13 -15.94
CA THR A 211 0.02 -9.69 -14.92
C THR A 211 -0.08 -8.15 -14.88
N PRO A 212 -1.15 -7.56 -14.31
CA PRO A 212 -1.36 -6.11 -14.33
C PRO A 212 -0.22 -5.29 -13.71
N THR A 213 0.46 -5.83 -12.70
CA THR A 213 1.58 -5.18 -11.99
C THR A 213 2.93 -5.84 -12.29
N GLY A 214 2.97 -6.88 -13.14
CA GLY A 214 4.18 -7.69 -13.33
C GLY A 214 4.48 -8.68 -12.19
N ALA A 215 3.58 -8.81 -11.19
CA ALA A 215 3.67 -9.78 -10.12
C ALA A 215 2.37 -10.59 -9.93
N SER A 216 2.55 -11.81 -9.43
CA SER A 216 1.48 -12.62 -8.85
C SER A 216 1.64 -12.68 -7.33
N PHE A 217 0.53 -12.92 -6.64
CA PHE A 217 0.42 -12.87 -5.19
C PHE A 217 -0.02 -14.23 -4.68
N LYS A 218 0.80 -14.86 -3.86
CA LYS A 218 0.42 -16.04 -3.07
C LYS A 218 -0.08 -15.56 -1.72
N VAL A 219 -1.33 -15.86 -1.41
CA VAL A 219 -1.97 -15.51 -0.14
C VAL A 219 -2.18 -16.77 0.68
N THR A 220 -1.75 -16.75 1.93
CA THR A 220 -2.02 -17.81 2.92
C THR A 220 -2.65 -17.18 4.15
N VAL A 221 -3.74 -17.76 4.65
CA VAL A 221 -4.36 -17.37 5.93
C VAL A 221 -4.31 -18.53 6.90
N LYS A 222 -3.77 -18.29 8.08
CA LYS A 222 -3.55 -19.28 9.13
C LYS A 222 -4.30 -18.88 10.39
N ASP A 223 -4.93 -19.85 11.05
CA ASP A 223 -5.43 -19.72 12.41
C ASP A 223 -4.28 -20.02 13.38
N ILE A 224 -3.88 -19.01 14.14
CA ILE A 224 -2.73 -19.11 15.05
C ILE A 224 -3.04 -20.03 16.23
N ARG A 225 -4.28 -19.97 16.74
CA ARG A 225 -4.68 -20.72 17.94
C ARG A 225 -4.82 -22.21 17.65
N GLN A 226 -5.29 -22.54 16.45
CA GLN A 226 -5.56 -23.92 16.03
C GLN A 226 -4.46 -24.50 15.14
N ALA A 227 -3.40 -23.74 14.86
CA ALA A 227 -2.29 -24.15 14.00
C ALA A 227 -2.74 -24.75 12.65
N ARG A 228 -3.76 -24.17 12.02
CA ARG A 228 -4.33 -24.66 10.74
C ARG A 228 -4.34 -23.60 9.67
N VAL A 229 -4.25 -24.03 8.41
CA VAL A 229 -4.43 -23.17 7.24
C VAL A 229 -5.92 -23.05 6.94
N LEU A 230 -6.45 -21.83 6.95
CA LEU A 230 -7.84 -21.53 6.61
C LEU A 230 -8.02 -21.28 5.11
N ALA A 231 -7.01 -20.73 4.46
CA ALA A 231 -7.03 -20.47 3.03
C ALA A 231 -5.61 -20.42 2.46
N ALA A 232 -5.43 -20.90 1.24
CA ALA A 232 -4.21 -20.71 0.46
C ALA A 232 -4.58 -20.61 -1.02
N PHE A 233 -4.15 -19.55 -1.70
CA PHE A 233 -4.42 -19.37 -3.13
C PHE A 233 -3.38 -18.44 -3.77
N THR A 234 -3.31 -18.46 -5.10
CA THR A 234 -2.49 -17.55 -5.89
C THR A 234 -3.39 -16.72 -6.79
N THR A 235 -3.07 -15.43 -6.96
CA THR A 235 -3.84 -14.49 -7.78
C THR A 235 -2.94 -13.47 -8.46
N SER A 236 -3.38 -12.92 -9.59
CA SER A 236 -2.75 -11.74 -10.21
C SER A 236 -3.40 -10.43 -9.78
N GLY A 237 -4.42 -10.49 -8.90
CA GLY A 237 -5.26 -9.35 -8.53
C GLY A 237 -5.99 -8.71 -9.71
N ARG A 238 -6.16 -9.46 -10.81
CA ARG A 238 -6.93 -9.01 -11.96
C ARG A 238 -8.40 -8.93 -11.57
N GLN A 239 -8.96 -7.73 -11.69
CA GLN A 239 -10.37 -7.51 -11.42
C GLN A 239 -11.25 -8.33 -12.38
N PRO A 240 -12.39 -8.87 -11.90
CA PRO A 240 -13.35 -9.55 -12.76
C PRO A 240 -13.75 -8.63 -13.92
N TYR A 241 -13.82 -9.19 -15.13
CA TYR A 241 -14.28 -8.43 -16.28
C TYR A 241 -15.74 -8.00 -16.05
N VAL A 242 -15.95 -6.69 -15.93
CA VAL A 242 -17.28 -6.09 -15.97
C VAL A 242 -17.47 -5.51 -17.35
N LYS A 243 -18.50 -5.98 -18.07
CA LYS A 243 -18.85 -5.46 -19.39
C LYS A 243 -19.11 -3.96 -19.27
N PRO A 244 -18.35 -3.08 -19.94
CA PRO A 244 -18.55 -1.64 -19.82
C PRO A 244 -19.95 -1.24 -20.28
N PRO A 245 -20.60 -0.27 -19.60
CA PRO A 245 -21.90 0.22 -20.01
C PRO A 245 -21.81 0.93 -21.36
N LEU A 246 -22.94 1.03 -22.04
CA LEU A 246 -23.08 1.93 -23.17
C LEU A 246 -23.23 3.35 -22.64
N VAL A 247 -22.49 4.29 -23.21
CA VAL A 247 -22.55 5.72 -22.92
C VAL A 247 -22.90 6.47 -24.20
N ALA A 248 -23.64 7.58 -24.07
CA ALA A 248 -23.96 8.42 -25.21
C ALA A 248 -22.70 9.12 -25.73
N GLY A 249 -22.44 9.04 -27.03
CA GLY A 249 -21.37 9.73 -27.73
C GLY A 249 -21.88 10.47 -28.97
N PRO A 250 -21.02 11.23 -29.67
CA PRO A 250 -21.42 12.10 -30.79
C PRO A 250 -22.09 11.39 -31.97
N GLY A 251 -21.93 10.06 -32.09
CA GLY A 251 -22.54 9.23 -33.14
C GLY A 251 -23.52 8.16 -32.61
N GLY A 252 -24.07 8.34 -31.41
CA GLY A 252 -24.94 7.37 -30.76
C GLY A 252 -24.28 6.67 -29.56
N PHE A 253 -24.77 5.50 -29.18
CA PHE A 253 -24.27 4.78 -28.01
C PHE A 253 -22.96 4.05 -28.32
N VAL A 254 -21.92 4.37 -27.54
CA VAL A 254 -20.61 3.71 -27.61
C VAL A 254 -20.32 2.97 -26.31
N ARG A 255 -19.49 1.94 -26.35
CA ARG A 255 -19.03 1.29 -25.10
C ARG A 255 -18.12 2.24 -24.34
N ALA A 256 -18.37 2.42 -23.05
CA ALA A 256 -17.41 3.08 -22.18
C ALA A 256 -16.08 2.32 -22.22
N ALA A 257 -14.96 3.06 -22.10
CA ALA A 257 -13.67 2.43 -21.90
C ALA A 257 -13.71 1.60 -20.62
N ALA A 258 -13.17 0.38 -20.67
CA ALA A 258 -12.97 -0.40 -19.45
C ALA A 258 -11.97 0.37 -18.57
N PRO A 259 -12.26 0.58 -17.27
CA PRO A 259 -11.28 1.20 -16.38
C PRO A 259 -10.00 0.37 -16.39
N GLY A 260 -8.86 1.05 -16.56
CA GLY A 260 -7.54 0.41 -16.47
C GLY A 260 -7.35 -0.25 -15.10
N THR A 261 -6.58 -1.33 -15.05
CA THR A 261 -6.22 -1.96 -13.77
C THR A 261 -5.14 -1.11 -13.08
N SER A 262 -5.50 -0.40 -12.02
CA SER A 262 -4.56 0.36 -11.19
C SER A 262 -3.92 -0.53 -10.11
N PRO A 263 -2.74 -0.17 -9.58
CA PRO A 263 -2.13 -0.86 -8.42
C PRO A 263 -3.10 -1.00 -7.22
N SER A 264 -3.80 0.08 -6.88
CA SER A 264 -4.82 0.04 -5.82
C SER A 264 -6.01 -0.88 -6.17
N GLY A 265 -6.34 -0.97 -7.46
CA GLY A 265 -7.34 -1.90 -7.96
C GLY A 265 -6.94 -3.37 -7.77
N VAL A 266 -5.65 -3.68 -7.93
CA VAL A 266 -5.05 -4.99 -7.66
C VAL A 266 -5.11 -5.32 -6.17
N GLY A 267 -4.67 -4.38 -5.30
CA GLY A 267 -4.73 -4.57 -3.84
C GLY A 267 -6.15 -4.85 -3.33
N ARG A 268 -7.13 -4.09 -3.83
CA ARG A 268 -8.55 -4.30 -3.52
C ARG A 268 -9.06 -5.67 -3.96
N GLU A 269 -8.64 -6.12 -5.14
CA GLU A 269 -9.07 -7.43 -5.65
C GLU A 269 -8.46 -8.58 -4.82
N ILE A 270 -7.19 -8.48 -4.46
CA ILE A 270 -6.54 -9.46 -3.57
C ILE A 270 -7.29 -9.53 -2.22
N ALA A 271 -7.69 -8.37 -1.67
CA ALA A 271 -8.48 -8.33 -0.45
C ALA A 271 -9.87 -8.97 -0.62
N ASN A 272 -10.58 -8.69 -1.71
CA ASN A 272 -11.87 -9.31 -2.02
C ASN A 272 -11.77 -10.83 -2.11
N GLN A 273 -10.74 -11.35 -2.77
CA GLN A 273 -10.51 -12.78 -2.89
C GLN A 273 -10.13 -13.42 -1.54
N THR A 274 -9.35 -12.71 -0.72
CA THR A 274 -9.01 -13.12 0.65
C THR A 274 -10.27 -13.22 1.52
N MET A 275 -11.13 -12.21 1.47
CA MET A 275 -12.42 -12.20 2.18
C MET A 275 -13.34 -13.32 1.70
N ALA A 276 -13.42 -13.55 0.39
CA ALA A 276 -14.21 -14.64 -0.18
C ALA A 276 -13.70 -16.02 0.28
N ALA A 277 -12.38 -16.20 0.35
CA ALA A 277 -11.76 -17.43 0.84
C ALA A 277 -12.05 -17.65 2.32
N LEU A 278 -11.89 -16.62 3.16
CA LEU A 278 -12.20 -16.67 4.58
C LEU A 278 -13.68 -16.93 4.86
N ALA A 279 -14.58 -16.30 4.10
CA ALA A 279 -16.02 -16.51 4.25
C ALA A 279 -16.47 -17.94 3.91
N ARG A 280 -15.65 -18.72 3.18
CA ARG A 280 -15.88 -20.14 2.93
C ARG A 280 -15.33 -21.02 4.04
N SER A 281 -14.16 -20.70 4.61
CA SER A 281 -13.49 -21.52 5.61
C SER A 281 -13.92 -21.28 7.05
N LEU A 282 -14.53 -20.13 7.34
CA LEU A 282 -15.06 -19.77 8.66
C LEU A 282 -16.54 -20.14 8.87
N ARG A 283 -17.15 -20.86 7.92
CA ARG A 283 -18.51 -21.43 8.08
C ARG A 283 -18.46 -22.63 9.00
#